data_AF-A0A9D1X6X4-F1
#
_entry.id   AF-A0A9D1X6X4-F1
#
_cell.length_a   1.000
_cell.length_b   1.000
_cell.length_c   1.000
_cell.angle_alpha   90.00
_cell.angle_beta   90.00
_cell.angle_gamma   90.00
#
_symmetry.space_group_name_H-M   'P 1'
#
loop_
_entity.id
_entity.type
_entity.pdbx_description
1 polymer ?
#
loop_
_entity_poly.entity_id
_entity_poly.type
_entity_poly.pdbx_seq_one_letter_code
_entity_poly.pdbx_strand_id
1 'polypeptide(L)'
;MFVVISIMFGGIAVGYLLRRVELLQKIGKPISYTIFLLLFLLGITVGSNREIINNLSSLGGQALAISASATLGSLIAAWAVYHFFFKERRRS
;
A
#
# COMPACT_ATOMS: atom_id res chain seq x y z
N MET A 1 -13.78 -12.28 -9.41
CA MET A 1 -13.08 -12.50 -8.12
C MET A 1 -12.09 -13.65 -8.21
N PHE A 2 -12.51 -14.84 -8.65
CA PHE A 2 -11.61 -15.99 -8.82
C PHE A 2 -10.34 -15.70 -9.64
N VAL A 3 -10.46 -15.00 -10.78
CA VAL A 3 -9.29 -14.64 -11.61
C VAL A 3 -8.24 -13.84 -10.83
N VAL A 4 -8.67 -12.87 -10.01
CA VAL A 4 -7.76 -12.06 -9.19
C VAL A 4 -7.05 -12.95 -8.16
N ILE A 5 -7.81 -13.81 -7.48
CA ILE A 5 -7.28 -14.75 -6.50
C ILE A 5 -6.26 -15.69 -7.15
N SER A 6 -6.59 -16.26 -8.31
CA SER A 6 -5.70 -17.15 -9.07
C SER A 6 -4.41 -16.45 -9.50
N ILE A 7 -4.48 -15.19 -9.93
CA ILE A 7 -3.30 -14.39 -10.28
C ILE A 7 -2.43 -14.12 -9.05
N MET A 8 -3.02 -13.84 -7.88
CA MET A 8 -2.26 -13.65 -6.64
C MET A 8 -1.51 -14.92 -6.24
N PHE A 9 -2.19 -16.08 -6.25
CA PHE A 9 -1.54 -17.37 -5.98
C PHE A 9 -0.45 -17.69 -7.00
N GLY A 10 -0.71 -17.43 -8.29
CA GLY A 10 0.26 -17.57 -9.35
C GLY A 10 1.50 -16.70 -9.12
N GLY A 11 1.32 -15.43 -8.76
CA GLY A 11 2.42 -14.51 -8.46
C GLY A 11 3.27 -14.96 -7.28
N ILE A 12 2.66 -15.52 -6.22
CA ILE A 12 3.38 -16.09 -5.08
C ILE A 12 4.17 -17.33 -5.50
N ALA A 13 3.56 -18.24 -6.27
CA ALA A 13 4.21 -19.47 -6.74
C ALA A 13 5.41 -19.17 -7.65
N VAL A 14 5.22 -18.25 -8.61
CA VAL A 14 6.28 -17.76 -9.51
C VAL A 14 7.37 -17.09 -8.70
N GLY A 15 7.03 -16.16 -7.79
CA GLY A 15 8.00 -15.49 -6.92
C GLY A 15 8.80 -16.45 -6.03
N TYR A 16 8.17 -17.53 -5.55
CA TYR A 16 8.83 -18.56 -4.76
C TYR A 16 9.81 -19.41 -5.59
N LEU A 17 9.41 -19.83 -6.80
CA LEU A 17 10.25 -20.61 -7.71
C LEU A 17 11.49 -19.81 -8.17
N LEU A 18 11.31 -18.52 -8.41
CA LEU A 18 12.34 -17.60 -8.86
C LEU A 18 13.20 -17.01 -7.72
N ARG A 19 12.86 -17.26 -6.44
CA ARG A 19 13.56 -16.72 -5.26
C ARG A 19 15.07 -17.00 -5.22
N ARG A 20 15.56 -18.05 -5.90
CA ARG A 20 16.97 -18.46 -5.92
C ARG A 20 17.84 -17.73 -6.94
N VAL A 21 17.27 -16.90 -7.82
CA VAL A 21 18.06 -16.16 -8.82
C VAL A 21 18.63 -14.90 -8.18
N GLU A 22 19.96 -14.75 -8.13
CA GLU A 22 20.64 -13.59 -7.51
C GLU A 22 20.26 -12.23 -8.17
N LEU A 23 19.85 -12.23 -9.44
CA LEU A 23 19.28 -11.06 -10.11
C LEU A 23 18.02 -10.54 -9.40
N LEU A 24 17.24 -11.43 -8.78
CA LEU A 24 16.02 -11.10 -8.06
C LEU A 24 16.27 -10.63 -6.62
N GLN A 25 17.51 -10.66 -6.14
CA GLN A 25 17.90 -9.96 -4.92
C GLN A 25 18.21 -8.48 -5.17
N LYS A 26 18.48 -8.09 -6.42
CA LYS A 26 18.77 -6.71 -6.83
C LYS A 26 17.55 -5.91 -7.29
N ILE A 27 16.34 -6.45 -7.19
CA ILE A 27 15.10 -5.80 -7.68
C ILE A 27 14.71 -4.56 -6.86
N GLY A 28 15.28 -4.36 -5.68
CA GLY A 28 14.97 -3.18 -4.86
C GLY A 28 15.12 -1.86 -5.62
N LYS A 29 16.15 -1.75 -6.48
CA LYS A 29 16.36 -0.57 -7.33
C LYS A 29 15.30 -0.41 -8.43
N PRO A 30 15.07 -1.40 -9.33
CA PRO A 30 14.04 -1.27 -10.37
C PRO A 30 12.61 -1.17 -9.84
N ILE A 31 12.27 -1.76 -8.69
CA ILE A 31 10.96 -1.54 -8.05
C ILE A 31 10.79 -0.06 -7.70
N SER A 32 11.78 0.54 -7.06
CA SER A 32 11.72 1.97 -6.70
C SER A 32 11.57 2.87 -7.94
N TYR A 33 12.34 2.61 -9.00
CA TYR A 33 12.18 3.33 -10.28
C TYR A 33 10.79 3.15 -10.89
N THR A 34 10.22 1.94 -10.81
CA THR A 34 8.87 1.66 -11.31
C THR A 34 7.81 2.40 -10.49
N ILE A 35 7.93 2.42 -9.16
CA ILE A 35 7.04 3.18 -8.28
C ILE A 35 7.10 4.67 -8.64
N PHE A 36 8.29 5.21 -8.80
CA PHE A 36 8.46 6.61 -9.19
C PHE A 36 7.81 6.91 -10.55
N LEU A 37 8.04 6.04 -11.55
CA LEU A 37 7.43 6.16 -12.87
C LEU A 37 5.89 6.10 -12.79
N LEU A 38 5.34 5.17 -12.02
CA LEU A 38 3.89 5.02 -11.82
C LEU A 38 3.30 6.24 -11.12
N LEU A 39 3.97 6.78 -10.09
CA LEU A 39 3.53 8.00 -9.40
C LEU A 39 3.56 9.21 -10.33
N PHE A 40 4.58 9.31 -11.19
CA PHE A 40 4.66 10.35 -12.21
C PHE A 40 3.52 10.25 -13.23
N LEU A 41 3.27 9.03 -13.75
CA LEU A 41 2.17 8.78 -14.69
C LEU A 41 0.81 9.05 -14.06
N LEU A 42 0.62 8.68 -12.79
CA LEU A 42 -0.57 8.99 -12.02
C LEU A 42 -0.76 10.51 -11.91
N GLY A 43 0.30 11.25 -11.59
CA GLY A 43 0.28 12.71 -11.52
C GLY A 43 -0.14 13.35 -12.85
N ILE A 44 0.41 12.89 -13.97
CA ILE A 44 0.00 13.36 -15.31
C ILE A 44 -1.48 13.05 -15.57
N THR A 45 -1.92 11.84 -15.28
CA THR A 45 -3.29 11.39 -15.54
C THR A 45 -4.30 12.20 -14.75
N VAL A 46 -4.01 12.43 -13.46
CA VAL A 46 -4.85 13.25 -12.57
C VAL A 46 -4.80 14.72 -12.98
N GLY A 47 -3.61 15.25 -13.30
CA GLY A 47 -3.42 16.64 -13.68
C GLY A 47 -3.99 16.99 -15.05
N SER A 48 -4.13 16.03 -15.96
CA SER A 48 -4.78 16.25 -17.25
C SER A 48 -6.31 16.21 -17.16
N ASN A 49 -6.87 15.66 -16.07
CA ASN A 49 -8.31 15.59 -15.87
C ASN A 49 -8.84 16.87 -15.20
N ARG A 50 -9.46 17.74 -16.00
CA ARG A 50 -10.04 19.01 -15.54
C ARG A 50 -11.10 18.83 -14.44
N GLU A 51 -11.87 17.75 -14.47
CA GLU A 51 -12.89 17.48 -13.44
C GLU A 51 -12.24 17.21 -12.08
N ILE A 52 -11.15 16.43 -12.06
CA ILE A 52 -10.42 16.13 -10.83
C ILE A 52 -9.71 17.39 -10.32
N ILE A 53 -9.07 18.17 -11.20
CA ILE A 53 -8.42 19.44 -10.80
C ILE A 53 -9.44 20.43 -10.23
N ASN A 54 -10.59 20.61 -10.90
CA ASN A 54 -11.60 21.57 -10.46
C ASN A 54 -12.23 21.17 -9.12
N ASN A 55 -12.33 19.87 -8.85
CA ASN A 55 -12.85 19.34 -7.58
C ASN A 55 -11.74 18.94 -6.60
N LEU A 56 -10.48 19.30 -6.86
CA LEU A 56 -9.33 18.80 -6.10
C LEU A 56 -9.40 19.18 -4.62
N SER A 57 -9.91 20.37 -4.30
CA SER A 57 -10.10 20.80 -2.91
C SER A 57 -11.13 19.93 -2.17
N SER A 58 -12.23 19.56 -2.83
CA SER A 58 -13.28 18.70 -2.24
C SER A 58 -12.81 17.25 -2.14
N LEU A 59 -12.34 16.67 -3.25
CA LEU A 59 -11.84 15.30 -3.32
C LEU A 59 -10.61 15.10 -2.43
N GLY A 60 -9.69 16.06 -2.46
CA GLY A 60 -8.49 16.06 -1.62
C GLY A 60 -8.82 16.19 -0.14
N GLY A 61 -9.75 17.07 0.23
CA GLY A 61 -10.22 17.20 1.61
C GLY A 61 -10.86 15.90 2.13
N GLN A 62 -11.73 15.28 1.34
CA GLN A 62 -12.32 13.98 1.67
C GLN A 62 -11.25 12.88 1.80
N ALA A 63 -10.34 12.80 0.83
CA ALA A 63 -9.25 11.82 0.84
C ALA A 63 -8.34 12.00 2.06
N LEU A 64 -8.02 13.24 2.45
CA LEU A 64 -7.25 13.54 3.66
C LEU A 64 -7.99 13.11 4.93
N ALA A 65 -9.29 13.43 5.04
CA ALA A 65 -10.09 13.04 6.20
C ALA A 65 -10.18 11.51 6.34
N ILE A 66 -10.41 10.80 5.23
CA ILE A 66 -10.45 9.32 5.21
C ILE A 66 -9.09 8.74 5.56
N SER A 67 -8.00 9.25 4.97
CA SER A 67 -6.65 8.73 5.23
C SER A 67 -6.21 8.97 6.68
N ALA A 68 -6.51 10.15 7.23
CA ALA A 68 -6.19 10.49 8.62
C ALA A 68 -6.99 9.63 9.60
N SER A 69 -8.31 9.51 9.41
CA SER A 69 -9.17 8.69 10.25
C SER A 69 -8.80 7.20 10.18
N ALA A 70 -8.51 6.67 8.99
CA ALA A 70 -8.06 5.29 8.82
C ALA A 70 -6.70 5.05 9.51
N THR A 71 -5.75 5.96 9.37
CA THR A 71 -4.43 5.85 10.01
C THR A 71 -4.55 5.91 11.54
N LEU A 72 -5.32 6.87 12.07
CA LEU A 72 -5.58 6.97 13.50
C LEU A 72 -6.30 5.73 14.04
N GLY A 73 -7.33 5.25 13.34
CA GLY A 73 -8.04 4.02 13.69
C GLY A 73 -7.10 2.81 13.73
N SER A 74 -6.23 2.67 12.74
CA SER A 74 -5.22 1.59 12.69
C SER A 74 -4.22 1.68 13.84
N LEU A 75 -3.78 2.89 14.22
CA LEU A 75 -2.88 3.11 15.36
C LEU A 75 -3.56 2.76 16.68
N ILE A 76 -4.82 3.17 16.88
CA ILE A 76 -5.59 2.86 18.08
C ILE A 76 -5.82 1.36 18.20
N ALA A 77 -6.19 0.69 17.10
CA ALA A 77 -6.38 -0.76 17.08
C ALA A 77 -5.06 -1.50 17.40
N ALA A 78 -3.95 -1.10 16.78
CA ALA A 78 -2.64 -1.66 17.07
C ALA A 78 -2.23 -1.45 18.54
N TRP A 79 -2.50 -0.26 19.09
CA TRP A 79 -2.25 0.05 20.50
C TRP A 79 -3.12 -0.79 21.44
N ALA A 80 -4.40 -0.98 21.11
CA ALA A 80 -5.31 -1.83 21.89
C ALA A 80 -4.81 -3.28 21.90
N VAL A 81 -4.45 -3.84 20.75
CA VAL A 81 -3.87 -5.19 20.66
C VAL A 81 -2.59 -5.29 21.49
N TYR A 82 -1.70 -4.30 21.40
CA TYR A 82 -0.48 -4.25 22.21
C TYR A 82 -0.79 -4.20 23.72
N HIS A 83 -1.78 -3.40 24.14
CA HIS A 83 -2.14 -3.29 25.55
C HIS A 83 -2.80 -4.57 26.09
N PHE A 84 -3.76 -5.16 25.37
CA PHE A 84 -4.49 -6.33 25.84
C PHE A 84 -3.68 -7.63 25.78
N PHE A 85 -2.83 -7.81 24.75
CA PHE A 85 -2.10 -9.06 24.57
C PHE A 85 -0.63 -9.01 25.02
N PHE A 86 0.06 -7.88 24.82
CA PHE A 86 1.50 -7.81 25.10
C PHE A 86 1.82 -7.18 26.46
N LYS A 87 0.97 -6.32 27.02
CA LYS A 87 1.19 -5.73 28.34
C LYS A 87 0.91 -6.71 29.49
N GLU A 88 -0.08 -7.60 29.34
CA GLU A 88 -0.43 -8.62 30.34
C GLU A 88 0.69 -9.66 30.53
N ARG A 89 1.44 -9.98 29.46
CA ARG A 89 2.57 -10.93 29.47
C ARG A 89 3.84 -10.41 30.15
N ARG A 90 3.96 -9.11 30.43
CA ARG A 90 5.12 -8.51 31.11
C ARG A 90 5.03 -8.54 32.64
N ARG A 91 3.95 -9.11 33.19
CA ARG A 91 3.70 -9.26 34.64
C ARG A 91 3.83 -10.70 35.15
N SER A 92 4.43 -11.60 34.37
CA SER A 92 4.85 -12.92 34.85
C SER A 92 6.37 -13.06 34.82
#